data_AF-A0A6S6T9Y0-F1
#
_entry.id   AF-A0A6S6T9Y0-F1
#
_cell.length_a   1.000
_cell.length_b   1.000
_cell.length_c   1.000
_cell.angle_alpha   90.00
_cell.angle_beta   90.00
_cell.angle_gamma   90.00
#
_symmetry.space_group_name_H-M   'P 1'
#
loop_
_entity.id
_entity.type
_entity.pdbx_description
1 polymer ?
#
loop_
_entity_poly.entity_id
_entity_poly.type
_entity_poly.pdbx_seq_one_letter_code
_entity_poly.pdbx_strand_id
1 'polypeptide(L)'
;MAKEETKRYLELQMEELKAAHATENEDTPKKPRDNKGKNAHIAKLYEDAAEYEEDLKGFEEELEIVNSNSLKDIAQALINAFPEEERDYAQELDTILDIGWTHFIEVEKTHSKEELELIKQVEFGQVVEALNEQYPEYSGDFEQDVRGLLVKRWENLIEIKKEHIKQEHAEIKTAGLKPKFVKRAYEQFHGIVK
;
A
#
# COMPACT_ATOMS: atom_id res chain seq x y z
N MET A 1 48.08 -14.34 9.34
CA MET A 1 48.26 -15.57 8.55
C MET A 1 46.93 -16.11 8.01
N ALA A 2 46.01 -16.70 8.78
CA ALA A 2 44.76 -17.25 8.21
C ALA A 2 43.84 -16.22 7.49
N LYS A 3 43.72 -14.99 8.03
CA LYS A 3 42.91 -13.92 7.42
C LYS A 3 43.48 -13.38 6.11
N GLU A 4 44.79 -13.44 5.93
CA GLU A 4 45.46 -12.97 4.69
C GLU A 4 45.32 -14.00 3.57
N GLU A 5 45.38 -15.29 3.91
CA GLU A 5 45.15 -16.38 2.96
C GLU A 5 43.71 -16.39 2.45
N THR A 6 42.71 -16.12 3.30
CA THR A 6 41.31 -16.02 2.86
C THR A 6 41.07 -14.83 1.93
N LYS A 7 41.71 -13.69 2.22
CA LYS A 7 41.62 -12.49 1.38
C LYS A 7 42.26 -12.73 0.00
N ARG A 8 43.42 -13.38 -0.03
CA ARG A 8 44.14 -13.72 -1.26
C ARG A 8 43.35 -14.73 -2.11
N TYR A 9 42.66 -15.67 -1.48
CA TYR A 9 41.79 -16.62 -2.15
C TYR A 9 40.57 -15.94 -2.82
N LEU A 10 39.93 -15.01 -2.12
CA LEU A 10 38.81 -14.22 -2.67
C LEU A 10 39.24 -13.29 -3.81
N GLU A 11 40.44 -12.71 -3.72
CA GLU A 11 41.03 -11.88 -4.78
C GLU A 11 41.33 -12.72 -6.04
N LEU A 12 41.88 -13.93 -5.89
CA LEU A 12 42.09 -14.88 -6.98
C LEU A 12 40.77 -15.31 -7.66
N GLN A 13 39.71 -15.58 -6.88
CA GLN A 13 38.39 -15.90 -7.43
C GLN A 13 37.77 -14.73 -8.20
N MET A 14 38.00 -13.49 -7.75
CA MET A 14 37.55 -12.29 -8.44
C MET A 14 38.36 -12.00 -9.70
N GLU A 15 39.65 -12.31 -9.73
CA GLU A 15 40.49 -12.21 -10.93
C GLU A 15 40.13 -13.26 -11.98
N GLU A 16 39.88 -14.51 -11.58
CA GLU A 16 39.39 -15.56 -12.50
C GLU A 16 38.02 -15.21 -13.08
N LEU A 17 37.10 -14.67 -12.26
CA LEU A 17 35.80 -14.18 -12.73
C LEU A 17 35.93 -13.00 -13.70
N LYS A 18 36.86 -12.07 -13.45
CA LYS A 18 37.15 -10.97 -14.36
C LYS A 18 37.80 -11.46 -15.65
N ALA A 19 38.71 -12.43 -15.60
CA ALA A 19 39.35 -13.02 -16.77
C ALA A 19 38.35 -13.83 -17.62
N ALA A 20 37.41 -14.55 -16.98
CA ALA A 20 36.32 -15.24 -17.67
C ALA A 20 35.31 -14.26 -18.30
N HIS A 21 35.25 -13.01 -17.83
CA HIS A 21 34.34 -11.97 -18.31
C HIS A 21 35.00 -10.87 -19.15
N ALA A 22 36.32 -10.84 -19.25
CA ALA A 22 37.07 -9.94 -20.11
C ALA A 22 37.34 -10.64 -21.45
N THR A 23 36.44 -10.42 -22.40
CA THR A 23 36.72 -10.63 -23.82
C THR A 23 36.71 -9.26 -24.51
N GLU A 24 37.90 -8.72 -24.75
CA GLU A 24 38.17 -7.82 -25.89
C GLU A 24 38.20 -8.71 -27.15
N ASN A 25 37.75 -8.36 -28.36
CA ASN A 25 37.21 -7.14 -28.96
C ASN A 25 36.54 -7.53 -30.30
N GLU A 26 35.79 -6.59 -30.89
CA GLU A 26 35.38 -6.47 -32.31
C GLU A 26 34.22 -7.33 -32.88
N ASP A 27 33.23 -6.59 -33.40
CA ASP A 27 32.15 -6.94 -34.34
C ASP A 27 31.55 -8.36 -34.30
N THR A 28 30.56 -8.53 -33.43
CA THR A 28 29.46 -9.47 -33.69
C THR A 28 28.16 -8.94 -33.05
N PRO A 29 26.99 -9.10 -33.70
CA PRO A 29 25.72 -8.67 -33.11
C PRO A 29 25.51 -9.48 -31.82
N LYS A 30 25.42 -8.79 -30.67
CA LYS A 30 25.13 -9.40 -29.38
C LYS A 30 23.87 -10.26 -29.52
N LYS A 31 24.03 -11.58 -29.50
CA LYS A 31 22.92 -12.49 -29.22
C LYS A 31 22.29 -12.05 -27.89
N PRO A 32 20.96 -11.87 -27.82
CA PRO A 32 20.31 -11.51 -26.58
C PRO A 32 20.65 -12.61 -25.56
N ARG A 33 21.38 -12.26 -24.50
CA ARG A 33 21.58 -13.16 -23.37
C ARG A 33 20.20 -13.39 -22.78
N ASP A 34 19.74 -14.63 -22.88
CA ASP A 34 18.48 -15.08 -22.30
C ASP A 34 18.62 -15.11 -20.76
N ASN A 35 18.66 -13.92 -20.16
CA ASN A 35 18.67 -13.71 -18.70
C ASN A 35 17.27 -13.90 -18.10
N LYS A 36 16.27 -14.27 -18.92
CA LYS A 36 14.86 -14.33 -18.55
C LYS A 36 14.62 -15.32 -17.41
N GLY A 37 15.30 -16.48 -17.43
CA GLY A 37 15.18 -17.49 -16.36
C GLY A 37 15.78 -17.09 -15.01
N LYS A 38 16.89 -16.33 -14.99
CA LYS A 38 17.49 -15.82 -13.75
C LYS A 38 16.72 -14.63 -13.17
N ASN A 39 16.19 -13.77 -14.05
CA ASN A 39 15.36 -12.66 -13.62
C ASN A 39 14.00 -13.12 -13.10
N ALA A 40 13.42 -14.22 -13.60
CA ALA A 40 12.14 -14.75 -13.11
C ALA A 40 12.19 -15.13 -11.62
N HIS A 41 13.23 -15.85 -11.17
CA HIS A 41 13.33 -16.24 -9.76
C HIS A 41 13.56 -15.05 -8.82
N ILE A 42 14.31 -14.05 -9.29
CA ILE A 42 14.56 -12.82 -8.53
C ILE A 42 13.31 -11.94 -8.53
N ALA A 43 12.60 -11.82 -9.65
CA ALA A 43 11.34 -11.08 -9.76
C ALA A 43 10.29 -11.61 -8.77
N LYS A 44 10.22 -12.93 -8.60
CA LYS A 44 9.29 -13.56 -7.65
C LYS A 44 9.47 -13.07 -6.21
N LEU A 45 10.70 -12.74 -5.81
CA LEU A 45 10.99 -12.20 -4.47
C LEU A 45 10.46 -10.78 -4.25
N TYR A 46 9.90 -10.14 -5.29
CA TYR A 46 9.32 -8.80 -5.24
C TYR A 46 7.82 -8.80 -5.56
N GLU A 47 7.21 -9.95 -5.89
CA GLU A 47 5.79 -10.00 -6.26
C GLU A 47 4.91 -9.46 -5.12
N ASP A 48 5.10 -9.96 -3.89
CA ASP A 48 4.35 -9.52 -2.71
C ASP A 48 4.59 -8.03 -2.39
N ALA A 49 5.84 -7.58 -2.51
CA ALA A 49 6.19 -6.17 -2.33
C ALA A 49 5.55 -5.27 -3.40
N ALA A 50 5.44 -5.74 -4.64
CA ALA A 50 4.81 -5.00 -5.73
C ALA A 50 3.29 -4.89 -5.53
N GLU A 51 2.64 -5.98 -5.12
CA GLU A 51 1.21 -5.98 -4.76
C GLU A 51 0.93 -4.97 -3.64
N TYR A 52 1.74 -4.99 -2.57
CA TYR A 52 1.58 -4.01 -1.48
C TYR A 52 1.88 -2.57 -1.91
N GLU A 53 2.80 -2.33 -2.84
CA GLU A 53 3.06 -1.00 -3.39
C GLU A 53 1.88 -0.49 -4.24
N GLU A 54 1.23 -1.37 -5.00
CA GLU A 54 0.04 -1.06 -5.78
C GLU A 54 -1.15 -0.74 -4.89
N ASP A 55 -1.44 -1.59 -3.90
CA ASP A 55 -2.46 -1.35 -2.88
C ASP A 55 -2.22 -0.05 -2.12
N LEU A 56 -0.97 0.22 -1.75
CA LEU A 56 -0.60 1.46 -1.06
C LEU A 56 -0.96 2.68 -1.92
N LYS A 57 -0.67 2.64 -3.22
CA LYS A 57 -1.01 3.72 -4.14
C LYS A 57 -2.53 3.89 -4.25
N GLY A 58 -3.28 2.78 -4.34
CA GLY A 58 -4.74 2.80 -4.32
C GLY A 58 -5.30 3.48 -3.06
N PHE A 59 -4.84 3.08 -1.88
CA PHE A 59 -5.31 3.69 -0.62
C PHE A 59 -4.88 5.15 -0.46
N GLU A 60 -3.72 5.55 -0.96
CA GLU A 60 -3.31 6.97 -0.97
C GLU A 60 -4.22 7.82 -1.87
N GLU A 61 -4.62 7.31 -3.04
CA GLU A 61 -5.58 7.96 -3.95
C GLU A 61 -7.00 8.00 -3.35
N GLU A 62 -7.46 6.91 -2.72
CA GLU A 62 -8.74 6.88 -2.01
C GLU A 62 -8.78 7.88 -0.85
N LEU A 63 -7.70 7.99 -0.07
CA LEU A 63 -7.61 8.97 1.01
C LEU A 63 -7.67 10.41 0.48
N GLU A 64 -7.07 10.68 -0.68
CA GLU A 64 -7.20 11.98 -1.33
C GLU A 64 -8.66 12.27 -1.71
N ILE A 65 -9.40 11.29 -2.22
CA ILE A 65 -10.83 11.41 -2.52
C ILE A 65 -11.62 11.71 -1.24
N VAL A 66 -11.38 10.95 -0.17
CA VAL A 66 -12.04 11.15 1.14
C VAL A 66 -11.81 12.56 1.68
N ASN A 67 -10.62 13.13 1.49
CA ASN A 67 -10.30 14.48 1.97
C ASN A 67 -10.84 15.61 1.08
N SER A 68 -10.90 15.39 -0.23
CA SER A 68 -11.23 16.43 -1.21
C SER A 68 -12.73 16.54 -1.53
N ASN A 69 -13.52 15.50 -1.23
CA ASN A 69 -14.94 15.46 -1.54
C ASN A 69 -15.82 15.78 -0.31
N SER A 70 -17.02 16.28 -0.61
CA SER A 70 -18.08 16.39 0.40
C SER A 70 -18.47 14.99 0.87
N LEU A 71 -18.84 14.81 2.14
CA LEU A 71 -19.19 13.47 2.66
C LEU A 71 -20.26 12.78 1.81
N LYS A 72 -21.26 13.55 1.35
CA LYS A 72 -22.33 13.10 0.45
C LYS A 72 -21.85 12.43 -0.83
N ASP A 73 -20.74 12.90 -1.36
CA ASP A 73 -20.25 12.51 -2.68
C ASP A 73 -19.13 11.48 -2.62
N ILE A 74 -18.57 11.18 -1.42
CA ILE A 74 -17.41 10.27 -1.27
C ILE A 74 -17.67 8.91 -1.90
N ALA A 75 -18.81 8.27 -1.58
CA ALA A 75 -19.12 6.93 -2.10
C ALA A 75 -19.11 6.91 -3.63
N GLN A 76 -19.77 7.89 -4.27
CA GLN A 76 -19.81 7.98 -5.72
C GLN A 76 -18.46 8.34 -6.32
N ALA A 77 -17.68 9.21 -5.66
CA ALA A 77 -16.35 9.58 -6.10
C ALA A 77 -15.39 8.38 -6.09
N LEU A 78 -15.45 7.54 -5.06
CA LEU A 78 -14.67 6.30 -4.97
C LEU A 78 -15.06 5.29 -6.06
N ILE A 79 -16.36 5.04 -6.25
CA ILE A 79 -16.86 4.15 -7.32
C ILE A 79 -16.40 4.63 -8.70
N ASN A 80 -16.43 5.94 -8.96
CA ASN A 80 -16.01 6.50 -10.24
C ASN A 80 -14.50 6.43 -10.47
N ALA A 81 -13.70 6.61 -9.42
CA ALA A 81 -12.24 6.54 -9.50
C ALA A 81 -11.75 5.10 -9.67
N PHE A 82 -12.45 4.13 -9.09
CA PHE A 82 -12.07 2.71 -9.10
C PHE A 82 -13.20 1.82 -9.63
N PRO A 83 -13.55 1.93 -10.93
CA PRO A 83 -14.68 1.20 -11.51
C PRO A 83 -14.42 -0.31 -11.70
N GLU A 84 -13.16 -0.74 -11.65
CA GLU A 84 -12.75 -2.14 -11.80
C GLU A 84 -12.67 -2.88 -10.45
N GLU A 85 -12.81 -2.16 -9.33
CA GLU A 85 -12.85 -2.75 -8.00
C GLU A 85 -14.21 -3.40 -7.74
N GLU A 86 -14.21 -4.63 -7.23
CA GLU A 86 -15.44 -5.32 -6.80
C GLU A 86 -15.95 -4.83 -5.43
N ARG A 87 -15.34 -3.79 -4.87
CA ARG A 87 -15.63 -3.26 -3.53
C ARG A 87 -16.94 -2.47 -3.52
N ASP A 88 -17.78 -2.77 -2.54
CA ASP A 88 -18.96 -1.96 -2.22
C ASP A 88 -18.56 -0.82 -1.26
N TYR A 89 -18.17 0.32 -1.85
CA TYR A 89 -17.77 1.49 -1.09
C TYR A 89 -18.89 2.06 -0.21
N ALA A 90 -20.16 1.90 -0.59
CA ALA A 90 -21.26 2.39 0.25
C ALA A 90 -21.33 1.56 1.54
N GLN A 91 -21.30 0.23 1.41
CA GLN A 91 -21.30 -0.68 2.54
C GLN A 91 -20.04 -0.51 3.42
N GLU A 92 -18.88 -0.27 2.82
CA GLU A 92 -17.64 -0.03 3.57
C GLU A 92 -17.74 1.24 4.43
N LEU A 93 -18.25 2.35 3.88
CA LEU A 93 -18.43 3.60 4.62
C LEU A 93 -19.41 3.44 5.79
N ASP A 94 -20.53 2.74 5.59
CA ASP A 94 -21.48 2.43 6.66
C ASP A 94 -20.83 1.59 7.77
N THR A 95 -20.01 0.61 7.38
CA THR A 95 -19.29 -0.26 8.33
C THR A 95 -18.28 0.53 9.15
N ILE A 96 -17.55 1.47 8.52
CA ILE A 96 -16.60 2.34 9.21
C ILE A 96 -17.32 3.21 10.23
N LEU A 97 -18.49 3.76 9.87
CA LEU A 97 -19.30 4.53 10.80
C LEU A 97 -19.80 3.70 11.98
N ASP A 98 -20.37 2.51 11.74
CA ASP A 98 -20.88 1.66 12.82
C ASP A 98 -19.77 1.32 13.84
N ILE A 99 -18.62 0.85 13.35
CA ILE A 99 -17.49 0.47 14.20
C ILE A 99 -16.91 1.70 14.89
N GLY A 100 -16.74 2.80 14.16
CA GLY A 100 -16.17 4.05 14.67
C GLY A 100 -17.03 4.69 15.76
N TRP A 101 -18.34 4.78 15.55
CA TRP A 101 -19.25 5.31 16.56
C TRP A 101 -19.37 4.38 17.76
N THR A 102 -19.36 3.06 17.53
CA THR A 102 -19.29 2.08 18.63
C THR A 102 -18.06 2.34 19.50
N HIS A 103 -16.90 2.65 18.90
CA HIS A 103 -15.70 3.03 19.66
C HIS A 103 -15.89 4.33 20.45
N PHE A 104 -16.49 5.37 19.85
CA PHE A 104 -16.80 6.62 20.54
C PHE A 104 -17.72 6.42 21.76
N ILE A 105 -18.70 5.52 21.66
CA ILE A 105 -19.61 5.19 22.77
C ILE A 105 -18.93 4.30 23.82
N GLU A 106 -18.25 3.24 23.39
CA GLU A 106 -17.80 2.17 24.28
C GLU A 106 -16.46 2.48 24.95
N VAL A 107 -15.57 3.18 24.26
CA VAL A 107 -14.22 3.46 24.71
C VAL A 107 -14.05 4.93 25.08
N GLU A 108 -14.35 5.84 24.16
CA GLU A 108 -14.08 7.27 24.38
C GLU A 108 -15.12 7.96 25.26
N LYS A 109 -16.34 7.41 25.34
CA LYS A 109 -17.47 7.95 26.10
C LYS A 109 -17.85 9.37 25.68
N THR A 110 -17.68 9.69 24.40
CA THR A 110 -17.93 11.01 23.83
C THR A 110 -19.30 11.14 23.14
N HIS A 111 -19.86 10.02 22.69
CA HIS A 111 -21.07 9.96 21.87
C HIS A 111 -22.15 9.06 22.49
N SER A 112 -23.40 9.21 22.05
CA SER A 112 -24.56 8.48 22.59
C SER A 112 -24.96 7.26 21.75
N LYS A 113 -25.70 6.33 22.37
CA LYS A 113 -26.19 5.13 21.66
C LYS A 113 -27.30 5.47 20.68
N GLU A 114 -28.07 6.51 20.99
CA GLU A 114 -29.15 7.03 20.18
C GLU A 114 -28.62 7.61 18.86
N GLU A 115 -27.45 8.26 18.87
CA GLU A 115 -26.77 8.71 17.65
C GLU A 115 -26.38 7.53 16.75
N LEU A 116 -25.82 6.45 17.32
CA LEU A 116 -25.48 5.25 16.54
C LEU A 116 -26.71 4.58 15.93
N GLU A 117 -27.82 4.53 16.68
CA GLU A 117 -29.07 3.99 16.14
C GLU A 117 -29.58 4.83 14.97
N LEU A 118 -29.47 6.17 15.04
CA LEU A 118 -29.82 7.04 13.92
C LEU A 118 -28.90 6.81 12.71
N ILE A 119 -27.58 6.70 12.93
CA ILE A 119 -26.59 6.40 11.87
C ILE A 119 -26.97 5.12 11.11
N LYS A 120 -27.43 4.08 11.81
CA LYS A 120 -27.83 2.79 11.20
C LYS A 120 -29.11 2.86 10.37
N GLN A 121 -29.91 3.90 10.52
CA GLN A 121 -31.21 4.04 9.87
C GLN A 121 -31.18 4.95 8.65
N VAL A 122 -30.08 5.67 8.42
CA VAL A 122 -29.95 6.67 7.36
C VAL A 122 -28.83 6.28 6.40
N GLU A 123 -28.95 6.68 5.13
CA GLU A 123 -27.88 6.47 4.16
C GLU A 123 -26.65 7.33 4.54
N PHE A 124 -25.44 6.81 4.30
CA PHE A 124 -24.18 7.49 4.61
C PHE A 124 -24.15 8.99 4.27
N GLY A 125 -24.57 9.35 3.06
CA GLY A 125 -24.57 10.75 2.60
C GLY A 125 -25.51 11.67 3.40
N GLN A 126 -26.49 11.12 4.12
CA GLN A 126 -27.48 11.87 4.90
C GLN A 126 -27.17 11.90 6.40
N VAL A 127 -26.19 11.10 6.87
CA VAL A 127 -25.87 10.92 8.30
C VAL A 127 -25.67 12.25 9.02
N VAL A 128 -24.82 13.13 8.48
CA VAL A 128 -24.49 14.41 9.14
C VAL A 128 -25.69 15.33 9.21
N GLU A 129 -26.55 15.36 8.19
CA GLU A 129 -27.76 16.18 8.22
C GLU A 129 -28.76 15.66 9.25
N ALA A 130 -28.96 14.34 9.29
CA ALA A 130 -29.84 13.71 10.26
C ALA A 130 -29.37 13.93 11.70
N LEU A 131 -28.07 13.79 11.96
CA LEU A 131 -27.49 14.04 13.30
C LEU A 131 -27.64 15.51 13.71
N ASN A 132 -27.32 16.45 12.83
CA ASN A 132 -27.48 17.88 13.15
C ASN A 132 -28.94 18.29 13.37
N GLU A 133 -29.88 17.70 12.64
CA GLU A 133 -31.32 17.97 12.81
C GLU A 133 -31.84 17.40 14.14
N GLN A 134 -31.44 16.18 14.49
CA GLN A 134 -31.89 15.51 15.71
C GLN A 134 -31.19 16.05 16.98
N TYR A 135 -29.95 16.53 16.85
CA TYR A 135 -29.11 16.98 17.97
C TYR A 135 -28.54 18.39 17.73
N PRO A 136 -29.38 19.44 17.60
CA PRO A 136 -28.93 20.80 17.31
C PRO A 136 -28.16 21.46 18.47
N GLU A 137 -28.23 20.89 19.67
CA GLU A 137 -27.51 21.35 20.87
C GLU A 137 -26.13 20.67 21.03
N TYR A 138 -25.75 19.76 20.12
CA TYR A 138 -24.43 19.15 20.13
C TYR A 138 -23.34 20.22 20.00
N SER A 139 -22.35 20.18 20.90
CA SER A 139 -21.28 21.18 20.97
C SER A 139 -20.07 20.86 20.10
N GLY A 140 -20.02 19.66 19.52
CA GLY A 140 -19.00 19.22 18.58
C GLY A 140 -19.39 19.47 17.13
N ASP A 141 -18.72 18.75 16.22
CA ASP A 141 -18.93 18.87 14.78
C ASP A 141 -19.04 17.46 14.17
N PHE A 142 -20.27 17.02 13.91
CA PHE A 142 -20.54 15.69 13.36
C PHE A 142 -19.88 15.47 11.99
N GLU A 143 -19.67 16.52 11.19
CA GLU A 143 -18.94 16.37 9.92
C GLU A 143 -17.46 16.06 10.18
N GLN A 144 -16.84 16.73 11.15
CA GLN A 144 -15.46 16.43 11.55
C GLN A 144 -15.34 15.05 12.18
N ASP A 145 -16.29 14.65 13.02
CA ASP A 145 -16.28 13.34 13.68
C ASP A 145 -16.36 12.22 12.64
N VAL A 146 -17.33 12.30 11.71
CA VAL A 146 -17.48 11.35 10.59
C VAL A 146 -16.22 11.34 9.72
N ARG A 147 -15.75 12.51 9.27
CA ARG A 147 -14.56 12.58 8.40
C ARG A 147 -13.31 12.06 9.10
N GLY A 148 -13.15 12.34 10.39
CA GLY A 148 -12.05 11.85 11.21
C GLY A 148 -12.01 10.33 11.28
N LEU A 149 -13.16 9.66 11.39
CA LEU A 149 -13.25 8.20 11.34
C LEU A 149 -12.79 7.64 10.00
N LEU A 150 -13.23 8.25 8.89
CA LEU A 150 -12.80 7.83 7.56
C LEU A 150 -11.30 8.05 7.39
N VAL A 151 -10.80 9.26 7.58
CA VAL A 151 -9.37 9.59 7.40
C VAL A 151 -8.49 8.64 8.21
N LYS A 152 -8.80 8.44 9.50
CA LYS A 152 -8.05 7.53 10.37
C LYS A 152 -8.08 6.08 9.87
N ARG A 153 -9.20 5.61 9.30
CA ARG A 153 -9.32 4.28 8.72
C ARG A 153 -8.35 4.10 7.53
N TRP A 154 -8.34 5.04 6.60
CA TRP A 154 -7.46 4.98 5.43
C TRP A 154 -5.98 5.20 5.80
N GLU A 155 -5.67 6.11 6.72
CA GLU A 155 -4.31 6.28 7.26
C GLU A 155 -3.76 4.98 7.86
N ASN A 156 -4.59 4.27 8.64
CA ASN A 156 -4.18 2.97 9.20
C ASN A 156 -3.90 1.92 8.10
N LEU A 157 -4.71 1.87 7.03
CA LEU A 157 -4.45 0.95 5.90
C LEU A 157 -3.12 1.26 5.23
N ILE A 158 -2.86 2.54 4.98
CA ILE A 158 -1.62 3.04 4.39
C ILE A 158 -0.43 2.67 5.27
N GLU A 159 -0.53 2.84 6.59
CA GLU A 159 0.53 2.48 7.53
C GLU A 159 0.80 0.97 7.55
N ILE A 160 -0.24 0.14 7.56
CA ILE A 160 -0.13 -1.32 7.50
C ILE A 160 0.59 -1.75 6.23
N LYS A 161 0.18 -1.22 5.06
CA LYS A 161 0.83 -1.56 3.78
C LYS A 161 2.28 -1.08 3.73
N LYS A 162 2.57 0.13 4.23
CA LYS A 162 3.95 0.62 4.39
C LYS A 162 4.79 -0.30 5.25
N GLU A 163 4.23 -0.90 6.29
CA GLU A 163 4.94 -1.85 7.14
C GLU A 163 5.18 -3.20 6.44
N HIS A 164 4.19 -3.74 5.73
CA HIS A 164 4.38 -4.96 4.93
C HIS A 164 5.47 -4.79 3.87
N ILE A 165 5.49 -3.67 3.13
CA ILE A 165 6.55 -3.37 2.16
C ILE A 165 7.94 -3.35 2.83
N LYS A 166 8.05 -2.80 4.05
CA LYS A 166 9.32 -2.82 4.79
C LYS A 166 9.74 -4.24 5.17
N GLN A 167 8.78 -5.09 5.55
CA GLN A 167 9.02 -6.49 5.91
C GLN A 167 9.55 -7.26 4.68
N GLU A 168 8.87 -7.17 3.54
CA GLU A 168 9.32 -7.78 2.28
C GLU A 168 10.73 -7.30 1.89
N HIS A 169 10.99 -6.00 1.99
CA HIS A 169 12.31 -5.45 1.76
C HIS A 169 13.37 -5.96 2.74
N ALA A 170 13.01 -6.29 3.97
CA ALA A 170 13.91 -6.89 4.95
C ALA A 170 14.20 -8.37 4.63
N GLU A 171 13.21 -9.11 4.14
CA GLU A 171 13.38 -10.49 3.69
C GLU A 171 14.33 -10.58 2.49
N ILE A 172 14.12 -9.72 1.48
CA ILE A 172 15.02 -9.61 0.32
C ILE A 172 16.46 -9.33 0.75
N LYS A 173 16.65 -8.43 1.74
CA LYS A 173 17.99 -8.13 2.29
C LYS A 173 18.59 -9.33 3.01
N THR A 174 17.78 -10.10 3.74
CA THR A 174 18.22 -11.31 4.45
C THR A 174 18.65 -12.40 3.48
N ALA A 175 18.02 -12.47 2.29
CA ALA A 175 18.47 -13.29 1.17
C ALA A 175 19.76 -12.79 0.49
N GLY A 176 20.39 -11.71 1.00
CA GLY A 176 21.64 -11.15 0.49
C GLY A 176 21.47 -10.26 -0.75
N LEU A 177 20.24 -9.92 -1.12
CA LEU A 177 19.93 -9.09 -2.29
C LEU A 177 19.56 -7.66 -1.88
N LYS A 178 19.78 -6.71 -2.78
CA LYS A 178 19.33 -5.32 -2.57
C LYS A 178 17.90 -5.19 -3.11
N PRO A 179 16.92 -4.67 -2.33
CA PRO A 179 15.54 -4.51 -2.82
C PRO A 179 15.43 -3.76 -4.15
N LYS A 180 16.19 -2.67 -4.32
CA LYS A 180 16.25 -1.92 -5.60
C LYS A 180 16.69 -2.77 -6.80
N PHE A 181 17.56 -3.76 -6.57
CA PHE A 181 17.99 -4.67 -7.63
C PHE A 181 16.89 -5.69 -7.97
N VAL A 182 16.22 -6.22 -6.95
CA VAL A 182 15.11 -7.17 -7.11
C VAL A 182 13.91 -6.49 -7.79
N LYS A 183 13.55 -5.28 -7.36
CA LYS A 183 12.55 -4.42 -8.04
C LYS A 183 12.86 -4.23 -9.51
N ARG A 184 14.10 -3.88 -9.86
CA ARG A 184 14.51 -3.71 -11.26
C ARG A 184 14.39 -5.02 -12.05
N ALA A 185 14.74 -6.16 -11.44
CA ALA A 185 14.59 -7.46 -12.08
C ALA A 185 13.11 -7.80 -12.31
N TYR A 186 12.24 -7.49 -11.36
CA TYR A 186 10.79 -7.57 -11.47
C TYR A 186 10.25 -6.70 -12.61
N GLU A 187 10.56 -5.40 -12.61
CA GLU A 187 10.18 -4.45 -13.66
C GLU A 187 10.61 -4.94 -15.06
N GLN A 188 11.87 -5.38 -15.20
CA GLN A 188 12.39 -5.93 -16.46
C GLN A 188 11.71 -7.23 -16.88
N PHE A 189 11.33 -8.09 -15.93
CA PHE A 189 10.67 -9.36 -16.20
C PHE A 189 9.23 -9.17 -16.67
N HIS A 190 8.48 -8.27 -16.03
CA HIS A 190 7.10 -7.94 -16.38
C HIS A 190 6.97 -6.89 -17.50
N GLY A 191 8.09 -6.35 -17.99
CA GLY A 191 8.08 -5.33 -19.05
C GLY A 191 7.59 -3.95 -18.58
N ILE A 192 7.61 -3.71 -17.27
CA ILE A 192 7.27 -2.44 -16.62
C ILE A 192 8.51 -1.54 -16.69
N VAL A 193 9.01 -1.27 -17.89
CA VAL A 193 10.14 -0.34 -18.06
C VAL A 193 9.56 1.06 -18.27
N LYS A 194 9.77 1.96 -17.31
CA LYS A 194 9.60 3.41 -17.48
C LYS A 194 10.74 4.01 -18.32
#